data_AF-A0A941TET5-F1
#
_entry.id   AF-A0A941TET5-F1
#
_cell.length_a   1.000
_cell.length_b   1.000
_cell.length_c   1.000
_cell.angle_alpha   90.00
_cell.angle_beta   90.00
_cell.angle_gamma   90.00
#
_symmetry.space_group_name_H-M   'P 1'
#
loop_
_entity.id
_entity.type
_entity.pdbx_description
1 polymer ?
#
loop_
_entity_poly.entity_id
_entity_poly.type
_entity_poly.pdbx_seq_one_letter_code
_entity_poly.pdbx_strand_id
1 'polypeptide(L)'
;MKNSKQVRRPVFGLIAAALLFVSSQQTTDDCYPGDTPPPPPTGGPSAGDIFLSTETSPHVWSAPKNLGCYPNGPNTAGAEFSPSRVTTAEGKFLFFSSAGYPDSQGQDIYMSQVLGDGSVTAGVRVAELSTAADDRMPNVRADGLEIVFSSNRAGGTAFDQDIYVATRPDTHSAWSAPQPIANANINTTASETRASLSADGTRLYFGRKLDGNDPGDVFVVTRALIAAPGSTQSAPGLGTPMQVLLAALLAGAVWLVRRNVAARIIGHA
;
A
#
# COMPACT_ATOMS: atom_id res chain seq x y z
N MET A 1 4.52 -8.93 -61.76
CA MET A 1 4.58 -9.62 -60.45
C MET A 1 5.28 -8.71 -59.45
N LYS A 2 4.52 -7.98 -58.60
CA LYS A 2 5.08 -7.14 -57.53
C LYS A 2 4.77 -7.82 -56.20
N ASN A 3 5.82 -8.30 -55.53
CA ASN A 3 5.75 -8.88 -54.19
C ASN A 3 5.53 -7.77 -53.16
N SER A 4 4.32 -7.68 -52.60
CA SER A 4 4.04 -6.89 -51.40
C SER A 4 4.49 -7.69 -50.17
N LYS A 5 5.62 -7.30 -49.57
CA LYS A 5 5.98 -7.74 -48.22
C LYS A 5 4.94 -7.18 -47.25
N GLN A 6 4.09 -8.04 -46.70
CA GLN A 6 3.27 -7.70 -45.54
C GLN A 6 4.19 -7.36 -44.36
N VAL A 7 4.21 -6.10 -43.97
CA VAL A 7 4.79 -5.65 -42.71
C VAL A 7 3.85 -6.14 -41.60
N ARG A 8 4.24 -7.19 -40.89
CA ARG A 8 3.54 -7.61 -39.66
C ARG A 8 3.72 -6.51 -38.62
N ARG A 9 2.64 -5.82 -38.26
CA ARG A 9 2.61 -4.90 -37.13
C ARG A 9 2.76 -5.71 -35.83
N PRO A 10 3.50 -5.21 -34.82
CA PRO A 10 3.54 -5.85 -33.52
C PRO A 10 2.14 -5.80 -32.90
N VAL A 11 1.61 -6.96 -32.51
CA VAL A 11 0.46 -7.06 -31.63
C VAL A 11 0.96 -6.63 -30.26
N PHE A 12 0.65 -5.40 -29.84
CA PHE A 12 0.77 -5.01 -28.43
C PHE A 12 -0.21 -5.88 -27.66
N GLY A 13 0.28 -6.93 -27.00
CA GLY A 13 -0.52 -7.72 -26.09
C GLY A 13 -1.04 -6.81 -24.99
N LEU A 14 -2.35 -6.89 -24.71
CA LEU A 14 -2.90 -6.23 -23.53
C LEU A 14 -2.16 -6.76 -22.30
N ILE A 15 -1.50 -5.87 -21.56
CA ILE A 15 -1.10 -6.17 -20.19
C ILE A 15 -2.42 -6.22 -19.41
N ALA A 16 -2.86 -7.43 -19.02
CA ALA A 16 -4.03 -7.59 -18.18
C ALA A 16 -3.85 -6.78 -16.88
N ALA A 17 -4.78 -5.90 -16.55
CA ALA A 17 -4.81 -5.23 -15.26
C ALA A 17 -5.16 -6.24 -14.15
N ALA A 18 -4.68 -5.98 -12.95
CA ALA A 18 -4.96 -6.81 -11.78
C ALA A 18 -5.47 -5.93 -10.63
N LEU A 19 -6.53 -6.38 -9.97
CA LEU A 19 -7.09 -5.76 -8.78
C LEU A 19 -6.91 -6.71 -7.60
N LEU A 20 -6.15 -6.25 -6.61
CA LEU A 20 -6.01 -6.90 -5.31
C LEU A 20 -6.88 -6.16 -4.31
N PHE A 21 -7.63 -6.91 -3.52
CA PHE A 21 -8.52 -6.34 -2.52
C PHE A 21 -8.71 -7.31 -1.36
N VAL A 22 -9.23 -6.79 -0.27
CA VAL A 22 -9.65 -7.58 0.88
C VAL A 22 -11.17 -7.67 0.87
N SER A 23 -11.70 -8.87 1.04
CA SER A 23 -13.15 -9.11 1.14
C SER A 23 -13.52 -9.57 2.54
N SER A 24 -14.43 -8.85 3.18
CA SER A 24 -14.99 -9.23 4.48
C SER A 24 -16.31 -10.01 4.37
N GLN A 25 -16.75 -10.29 3.14
CA GLN A 25 -17.88 -11.19 2.92
C GLN A 25 -17.40 -12.61 3.21
N GLN A 26 -18.06 -13.28 4.16
CA GLN A 26 -17.74 -14.67 4.45
C GLN A 26 -18.12 -15.58 3.29
N THR A 27 -17.20 -16.45 2.89
CA THR A 27 -17.38 -17.42 1.81
C THR A 27 -16.84 -18.81 2.19
N THR A 28 -17.09 -19.82 1.35
CA THR A 28 -16.44 -21.13 1.49
C THR A 28 -14.94 -21.09 1.19
N ASP A 29 -14.47 -20.01 0.57
CA ASP A 29 -13.07 -19.83 0.21
C ASP A 29 -12.25 -19.17 1.33
N ASP A 30 -12.90 -18.77 2.42
CA ASP A 30 -12.24 -18.18 3.58
C ASP A 30 -11.36 -19.23 4.25
N CYS A 31 -10.19 -18.79 4.71
CA CYS A 31 -9.20 -19.72 5.24
C CYS A 31 -9.63 -20.46 6.52
N TYR A 32 -10.66 -19.97 7.18
CA TYR A 32 -11.22 -20.54 8.40
C TYR A 32 -12.75 -20.37 8.39
N PRO A 33 -13.50 -21.42 7.96
CA PRO A 33 -14.94 -21.34 7.81
C PRO A 33 -15.66 -21.00 9.11
N GLY A 34 -16.44 -19.92 9.11
CA GLY A 34 -17.22 -19.49 10.27
C GLY A 34 -16.47 -18.56 11.24
N ASP A 35 -15.27 -18.12 10.89
CA ASP A 35 -14.57 -17.09 11.64
C ASP A 35 -15.42 -15.82 11.66
N THR A 36 -15.87 -15.42 12.85
CA THR A 36 -16.35 -14.05 13.05
C THR A 36 -15.13 -13.14 12.99
N PRO A 37 -15.01 -12.24 11.99
CA PRO A 37 -14.00 -11.21 12.00
C PRO A 37 -13.91 -10.58 13.38
N PRO A 38 -12.70 -10.31 13.94
CA PRO A 38 -12.62 -9.47 15.12
C PRO A 38 -13.44 -8.21 14.81
N PRO A 39 -14.33 -7.77 15.72
CA PRO A 39 -15.13 -6.59 15.48
C PRO A 39 -14.16 -5.47 15.10
N PRO A 40 -14.37 -4.80 13.96
CA PRO A 40 -13.46 -3.76 13.57
C PRO A 40 -13.39 -2.74 14.71
N PRO A 41 -12.26 -2.03 14.90
CA PRO A 41 -12.27 -0.81 15.69
C PRO A 41 -13.47 0.02 15.27
N THR A 42 -14.16 0.68 16.21
CA THR A 42 -15.37 1.46 15.91
C THR A 42 -15.14 2.33 14.66
N GLY A 43 -15.88 2.04 13.58
CA GLY A 43 -15.75 2.74 12.30
C GLY A 43 -14.77 2.16 11.26
N GLY A 44 -14.07 1.06 11.51
CA GLY A 44 -13.24 0.34 10.53
C GLY A 44 -14.03 -0.67 9.69
N PRO A 45 -13.60 -1.03 8.46
CA PRO A 45 -14.22 -2.15 7.74
C PRO A 45 -13.89 -3.47 8.45
N SER A 46 -14.80 -4.43 8.36
CA SER A 46 -14.62 -5.79 8.86
C SER A 46 -13.37 -6.46 8.27
N ALA A 47 -12.75 -7.34 9.05
CA ALA A 47 -11.62 -8.17 8.61
C ALA A 47 -11.99 -9.01 7.38
N GLY A 48 -11.01 -9.34 6.55
CA GLY A 48 -11.22 -10.17 5.39
C GLY A 48 -9.94 -10.76 4.82
N ASP A 49 -10.11 -11.73 3.94
CA ASP A 49 -9.02 -12.37 3.20
C ASP A 49 -8.64 -11.55 1.97
N ILE A 50 -7.41 -11.75 1.49
CA ILE A 50 -6.90 -11.16 0.26
C ILE A 50 -7.36 -11.98 -0.95
N PHE A 51 -7.97 -11.30 -1.91
CA PHE A 51 -8.41 -11.82 -3.19
C PHE A 51 -7.75 -11.09 -4.36
N LEU A 52 -7.65 -11.78 -5.49
CA LEU A 52 -7.21 -11.24 -6.77
C LEU A 52 -8.30 -11.41 -7.83
N SER A 53 -8.57 -10.34 -8.56
CA SER A 53 -9.31 -10.38 -9.83
C SER A 53 -8.44 -9.82 -10.95
N THR A 54 -8.49 -10.45 -12.11
CA THR A 54 -7.72 -10.04 -13.30
C THR A 54 -8.64 -9.58 -14.40
N GLU A 55 -8.26 -8.50 -15.07
CA GLU A 55 -8.96 -8.02 -16.25
C GLU A 55 -8.65 -8.95 -17.43
N THR A 56 -9.66 -9.69 -17.90
CA THR A 56 -9.53 -10.66 -18.99
C THR A 56 -9.68 -10.02 -20.38
N SER A 57 -10.39 -8.90 -20.44
CA SER A 57 -10.53 -8.01 -21.59
C SER A 57 -10.95 -6.63 -21.07
N PRO A 58 -10.86 -5.54 -21.87
CA PRO A 58 -11.15 -4.19 -21.37
C PRO A 58 -12.49 -4.11 -20.62
N HIS A 59 -12.42 -3.72 -19.35
CA HIS A 59 -13.51 -3.62 -18.38
C HIS A 59 -14.22 -4.92 -17.99
N VAL A 60 -13.66 -6.08 -18.34
CA VAL A 60 -14.18 -7.40 -17.97
C VAL A 60 -13.21 -8.06 -17.00
N TRP A 61 -13.71 -8.35 -15.80
CA TRP A 61 -12.92 -8.87 -14.69
C TRP A 61 -13.27 -10.34 -14.41
N SER A 62 -12.27 -11.13 -14.03
CA SER A 62 -12.48 -12.50 -13.57
C SER A 62 -13.22 -12.52 -12.22
N ALA A 63 -13.83 -13.66 -11.89
CA ALA A 63 -14.26 -13.91 -10.53
C ALA A 63 -13.07 -13.72 -9.55
N PRO A 64 -13.31 -13.18 -8.33
CA PRO A 64 -12.30 -13.10 -7.29
C PRO A 64 -11.74 -14.47 -6.96
N LYS A 65 -10.41 -14.55 -6.82
CA LYS A 65 -9.70 -15.76 -6.39
C LYS A 65 -8.98 -15.49 -5.07
N ASN A 66 -9.28 -16.29 -4.04
CA ASN A 66 -8.54 -16.26 -2.77
C ASN A 66 -7.06 -16.61 -3.03
N LEU A 67 -6.14 -15.90 -2.37
CA LEU A 67 -4.70 -16.07 -2.58
C LEU A 67 -4.09 -17.26 -1.83
N GLY A 68 -4.88 -18.01 -1.07
CA GLY A 68 -4.49 -19.20 -0.35
C GLY A 68 -4.16 -18.93 1.12
N CYS A 69 -4.27 -19.99 1.91
CA CYS A 69 -4.20 -19.93 3.37
C CYS A 69 -2.83 -20.27 3.90
N TYR A 70 -2.46 -19.63 5.00
CA TYR A 70 -1.31 -19.99 5.82
C TYR A 70 -1.36 -21.49 6.18
N PRO A 71 -0.24 -22.24 6.11
CA PRO A 71 1.13 -21.77 5.91
C PRO A 71 1.59 -21.67 4.44
N ASN A 72 0.71 -21.89 3.46
CA ASN A 72 1.09 -21.94 2.05
C ASN A 72 0.76 -20.66 1.27
N GLY A 73 -0.10 -19.80 1.82
CA GLY A 73 -0.51 -18.52 1.24
C GLY A 73 -0.61 -17.40 2.28
N PRO A 74 -0.93 -16.17 1.83
CA PRO A 74 -0.83 -14.98 2.65
C PRO A 74 -1.96 -14.81 3.67
N ASN A 75 -3.11 -15.45 3.45
CA ASN A 75 -4.32 -15.26 4.27
C ASN A 75 -4.26 -16.09 5.56
N THR A 76 -4.74 -15.51 6.66
CA THR A 76 -4.71 -16.14 7.98
C THR A 76 -6.12 -16.24 8.58
N ALA A 77 -6.24 -16.68 9.85
CA ALA A 77 -7.48 -16.56 10.61
C ALA A 77 -7.70 -15.11 11.13
N GLY A 78 -6.66 -14.28 11.03
CA GLY A 78 -6.69 -12.89 11.43
C GLY A 78 -7.19 -11.97 10.31
N ALA A 79 -7.13 -10.67 10.56
CA ALA A 79 -7.52 -9.67 9.58
C ALA A 79 -6.35 -9.29 8.67
N GLU A 80 -6.46 -9.50 7.37
CA GLU A 80 -5.53 -8.95 6.38
C GLU A 80 -6.02 -7.58 5.87
N PHE A 81 -5.11 -6.62 5.67
CA PHE A 81 -5.45 -5.30 5.12
C PHE A 81 -4.50 -4.80 4.02
N SER A 82 -5.10 -4.07 3.08
CA SER A 82 -4.47 -3.30 2.00
C SER A 82 -3.30 -4.00 1.30
N PRO A 83 -3.57 -5.07 0.53
CA PRO A 83 -2.58 -5.68 -0.34
C PRO A 83 -1.99 -4.67 -1.32
N SER A 84 -0.68 -4.47 -1.27
CA SER A 84 0.11 -3.61 -2.15
C SER A 84 1.15 -4.42 -2.90
N ARG A 85 1.01 -4.49 -4.23
CA ARG A 85 1.90 -5.28 -5.07
C ARG A 85 3.00 -4.41 -5.67
N VAL A 86 4.23 -4.88 -5.63
CA VAL A 86 5.39 -4.24 -6.25
C VAL A 86 6.14 -5.24 -7.15
N THR A 87 6.66 -4.76 -8.27
CA THR A 87 7.53 -5.53 -9.17
C THR A 87 8.89 -4.85 -9.23
N THR A 88 9.92 -5.63 -8.94
CA THR A 88 11.33 -5.19 -8.85
C THR A 88 12.20 -6.08 -9.75
N ALA A 89 13.50 -5.83 -9.81
CA ALA A 89 14.42 -6.71 -10.52
C ALA A 89 14.54 -8.10 -9.85
N GLU A 90 14.26 -8.18 -8.54
CA GLU A 90 14.36 -9.39 -7.73
C GLU A 90 13.11 -10.27 -7.84
N GLY A 91 11.99 -9.69 -8.26
CA GLY A 91 10.73 -10.40 -8.43
C GLY A 91 9.51 -9.56 -8.11
N LYS A 92 8.41 -10.26 -7.86
CA LYS A 92 7.10 -9.68 -7.55
C LYS A 92 6.77 -9.96 -6.09
N PHE A 93 6.38 -8.93 -5.37
CA PHE A 93 6.10 -8.99 -3.94
C PHE A 93 4.73 -8.41 -3.63
N LEU A 94 4.12 -8.91 -2.57
CA LEU A 94 2.87 -8.45 -2.02
C LEU A 94 3.10 -8.01 -0.57
N PHE A 95 2.93 -6.74 -0.28
CA PHE A 95 2.94 -6.19 1.07
C PHE A 95 1.50 -6.07 1.57
N PHE A 96 1.26 -6.41 2.82
CA PHE A 96 -0.05 -6.32 3.46
C PHE A 96 0.16 -6.24 4.97
N SER A 97 -0.86 -5.88 5.74
CA SER A 97 -0.82 -6.06 7.19
C SER A 97 -1.68 -7.24 7.63
N SER A 98 -1.26 -7.97 8.66
CA SER A 98 -2.03 -9.07 9.25
C SER A 98 -1.83 -9.15 10.76
N ALA A 99 -2.85 -9.64 11.46
CA ALA A 99 -2.81 -9.96 12.89
C ALA A 99 -2.95 -11.45 13.21
N GLY A 100 -2.90 -12.34 12.19
CA GLY A 100 -3.15 -13.76 12.38
C GLY A 100 -1.94 -14.68 12.17
N TYR A 101 -0.75 -14.14 11.94
CA TYR A 101 0.47 -14.95 11.89
C TYR A 101 0.97 -15.31 13.30
N PRO A 102 1.71 -16.42 13.47
CA PRO A 102 2.21 -16.83 14.79
C PRO A 102 3.10 -15.81 15.50
N ASP A 103 3.78 -14.94 14.74
CA ASP A 103 4.65 -13.88 15.24
C ASP A 103 4.02 -12.48 15.22
N SER A 104 2.72 -12.38 14.94
CA SER A 104 1.97 -11.12 15.01
C SER A 104 1.91 -10.57 16.45
N GLN A 105 2.17 -9.27 16.59
CA GLN A 105 2.09 -8.50 17.85
C GLN A 105 0.93 -7.49 17.86
N GLY A 106 -0.03 -7.68 16.96
CA GLY A 106 -1.04 -6.70 16.58
C GLY A 106 -1.24 -6.82 15.08
N GLN A 107 -1.66 -5.74 14.42
CA GLN A 107 -1.50 -5.64 12.98
C GLN A 107 -0.02 -5.35 12.65
N ASP A 108 0.64 -6.28 11.96
CA ASP A 108 2.03 -6.15 11.53
C ASP A 108 2.13 -6.17 10.01
N ILE A 109 3.19 -5.58 9.45
CA ILE A 109 3.44 -5.57 8.00
C ILE A 109 4.17 -6.85 7.59
N TYR A 110 3.57 -7.58 6.65
CA TYR A 110 4.12 -8.80 6.04
C TYR A 110 4.42 -8.59 4.56
N MET A 111 5.37 -9.36 4.07
CA MET A 111 5.71 -9.45 2.65
C MET A 111 5.63 -10.91 2.18
N SER A 112 4.85 -11.15 1.13
CA SER A 112 4.82 -12.43 0.41
C SER A 112 5.51 -12.31 -0.95
N GLN A 113 6.09 -13.40 -1.44
CA GLN A 113 6.57 -13.52 -2.81
C GLN A 113 5.43 -13.97 -3.73
N VAL A 114 5.37 -13.42 -4.93
CA VAL A 114 4.52 -13.94 -6.02
C VAL A 114 5.40 -14.76 -6.97
N LEU A 115 5.16 -16.06 -7.01
CA LEU A 115 5.95 -17.01 -7.78
C LEU A 115 5.63 -16.95 -9.28
N GLY A 116 6.45 -17.63 -10.09
CA GLY A 116 6.34 -17.62 -11.56
C GLY A 116 5.03 -18.21 -12.08
N ASP A 117 4.40 -19.11 -11.33
CA ASP A 117 3.08 -19.68 -11.62
C ASP A 117 1.91 -18.81 -11.11
N GLY A 118 2.21 -17.67 -10.48
CA GLY A 118 1.23 -16.75 -9.91
C GLY A 118 0.74 -17.11 -8.51
N SER A 119 1.22 -18.19 -7.91
CA SER A 119 0.95 -18.48 -6.49
C SER A 119 1.64 -17.44 -5.59
N VAL A 120 1.04 -17.18 -4.43
CA VAL A 120 1.54 -16.21 -3.45
C VAL A 120 1.92 -16.97 -2.20
N THR A 121 3.13 -16.77 -1.71
CA THR A 121 3.63 -17.48 -0.52
C THR A 121 2.98 -16.96 0.75
N ALA A 122 3.16 -17.67 1.86
CA ALA A 122 2.95 -17.08 3.18
C ALA A 122 3.81 -15.83 3.37
N GLY A 123 3.29 -14.91 4.19
CA GLY A 123 3.94 -13.66 4.53
C GLY A 123 5.13 -13.89 5.46
N VAL A 124 6.19 -13.10 5.25
CA VAL A 124 7.29 -12.94 6.20
C VAL A 124 7.15 -11.57 6.84
N ARG A 125 7.17 -11.50 8.18
CA ARG A 125 7.05 -10.25 8.92
C ARG A 125 8.22 -9.32 8.58
N VAL A 126 7.92 -8.09 8.19
CA VAL A 126 8.94 -7.05 7.91
C VAL A 126 9.25 -6.35 9.23
N ALA A 127 10.24 -6.87 9.94
CA ALA A 127 10.49 -6.51 11.33
C ALA A 127 10.88 -5.04 11.52
N GLU A 128 11.62 -4.44 10.59
CA GLU A 128 12.02 -3.04 10.64
C GLU A 128 10.85 -2.06 10.42
N LEU A 129 9.76 -2.54 9.82
CA LEU A 129 8.53 -1.76 9.60
C LEU A 129 7.47 -2.02 10.65
N SER A 130 7.65 -2.98 11.56
CA SER A 130 6.57 -3.49 12.42
C SER A 130 6.96 -3.49 13.90
N THR A 131 6.04 -3.08 14.77
CA THR A 131 6.23 -2.92 16.23
C THR A 131 5.13 -3.64 17.01
N ALA A 132 5.04 -3.45 18.33
CA ALA A 132 3.88 -3.88 19.11
C ALA A 132 2.66 -2.95 18.96
N ALA A 133 2.82 -1.85 18.23
CA ALA A 133 1.72 -1.00 17.81
C ALA A 133 1.02 -1.65 16.60
N ASP A 134 -0.14 -1.12 16.26
CA ASP A 134 -0.88 -1.50 15.06
C ASP A 134 -0.29 -0.81 13.82
N ASP A 135 0.53 -1.54 13.07
CA ASP A 135 1.16 -1.12 11.82
C ASP A 135 0.41 -1.69 10.61
N ARG A 136 -0.42 -0.82 10.02
CA ARG A 136 -1.53 -1.24 9.17
C ARG A 136 -1.43 -0.70 7.76
N MET A 137 -2.04 -1.44 6.85
CA MET A 137 -2.46 -0.94 5.53
C MET A 137 -1.30 -0.36 4.69
N PRO A 138 -0.23 -1.12 4.44
CA PRO A 138 0.92 -0.60 3.71
C PRO A 138 0.60 -0.32 2.23
N ASN A 139 1.28 0.68 1.67
CA ASN A 139 1.37 0.91 0.23
C ASN A 139 2.81 1.19 -0.17
N VAL A 140 3.34 0.37 -1.07
CA VAL A 140 4.70 0.50 -1.59
C VAL A 140 4.67 1.21 -2.93
N ARG A 141 5.54 2.20 -3.11
CA ARG A 141 5.71 2.91 -4.38
C ARG A 141 6.16 1.95 -5.48
N ALA A 142 5.84 2.27 -6.74
CA ALA A 142 6.07 1.38 -7.88
C ALA A 142 7.54 0.96 -8.07
N ASP A 143 8.50 1.77 -7.64
CA ASP A 143 9.94 1.46 -7.67
C ASP A 143 10.41 0.61 -6.48
N GLY A 144 9.55 0.37 -5.49
CA GLY A 144 9.88 -0.39 -4.30
C GLY A 144 10.73 0.33 -3.28
N LEU A 145 10.96 1.64 -3.41
CA LEU A 145 11.94 2.39 -2.59
C LEU A 145 11.32 3.25 -1.48
N GLU A 146 9.99 3.34 -1.45
CA GLU A 146 9.23 4.07 -0.45
C GLU A 146 7.98 3.29 -0.07
N ILE A 147 7.68 3.24 1.22
CA ILE A 147 6.45 2.66 1.75
C ILE A 147 5.77 3.68 2.66
N VAL A 148 4.46 3.78 2.51
CA VAL A 148 3.59 4.51 3.45
C VAL A 148 2.64 3.52 4.12
N PHE A 149 2.34 3.76 5.39
CA PHE A 149 1.43 2.91 6.16
C PHE A 149 0.85 3.73 7.32
N SER A 150 -0.24 3.26 7.92
CA SER A 150 -0.81 3.91 9.12
C SER A 150 -0.31 3.21 10.38
N SER A 151 -0.01 3.97 11.42
CA SER A 151 0.45 3.42 12.69
C SER A 151 0.00 4.26 13.88
N ASN A 152 -0.31 3.58 14.99
CA ASN A 152 -0.60 4.20 16.27
C ASN A 152 0.62 4.22 17.23
N ARG A 153 1.85 4.16 16.69
CA ARG A 153 3.08 4.30 17.51
C ARG A 153 3.16 5.63 18.27
N ALA A 154 2.60 6.70 17.71
CA ALA A 154 2.58 8.04 18.33
C ALA A 154 1.37 8.25 19.25
N GLY A 155 0.27 7.53 18.98
CA GLY A 155 -1.03 7.72 19.60
C GLY A 155 -1.50 6.45 20.30
N GLY A 156 -1.58 6.44 21.63
CA GLY A 156 -1.69 5.20 22.43
C GLY A 156 -2.97 4.36 22.27
N THR A 157 -3.85 4.62 21.29
CA THR A 157 -5.09 3.86 21.07
C THR A 157 -5.16 3.27 19.66
N ALA A 158 -5.93 2.20 19.44
CA ALA A 158 -6.07 1.57 18.12
C ALA A 158 -6.65 2.50 17.03
N PHE A 159 -7.39 3.55 17.43
CA PHE A 159 -7.98 4.54 16.53
C PHE A 159 -7.00 5.67 16.16
N ASP A 160 -6.05 5.98 17.04
CA ASP A 160 -5.15 7.13 16.90
C ASP A 160 -4.00 6.82 15.93
N GLN A 161 -4.33 6.79 14.64
CA GLN A 161 -3.46 6.37 13.55
C GLN A 161 -2.91 7.58 12.82
N ASP A 162 -1.61 7.60 12.63
CA ASP A 162 -0.87 8.57 11.83
C ASP A 162 -0.31 7.89 10.58
N ILE A 163 -0.07 8.65 9.51
CA ILE A 163 0.64 8.13 8.33
C ILE A 163 2.15 8.19 8.59
N TYR A 164 2.79 7.04 8.47
CA TYR A 164 4.24 6.85 8.55
C TYR A 164 4.82 6.59 7.16
N VAL A 165 6.09 6.97 7.00
CA VAL A 165 6.89 6.70 5.81
C VAL A 165 8.20 6.04 6.19
N ALA A 166 8.64 5.10 5.36
CA ALA A 166 9.99 4.56 5.37
C ALA A 166 10.52 4.48 3.94
N THR A 167 11.84 4.58 3.80
CA THR A 167 12.53 4.56 2.50
C THR A 167 13.71 3.62 2.54
N ARG A 168 14.19 3.22 1.36
CA ARG A 168 15.45 2.47 1.22
C ARG A 168 16.17 2.91 -0.05
N PRO A 169 17.52 2.88 -0.06
CA PRO A 169 18.30 3.34 -1.22
C PRO A 169 18.16 2.41 -2.44
N ASP A 170 17.89 1.12 -2.20
CA ASP A 170 17.66 0.09 -3.22
C ASP A 170 16.77 -1.03 -2.64
N THR A 171 16.33 -1.95 -3.49
CA THR A 171 15.41 -3.04 -3.12
C THR A 171 16.05 -4.16 -2.30
N HIS A 172 17.38 -4.17 -2.13
CA HIS A 172 18.13 -5.11 -1.30
C HIS A 172 18.40 -4.58 0.10
N SER A 173 18.33 -3.26 0.28
CA SER A 173 18.53 -2.61 1.56
C SER A 173 17.31 -2.77 2.46
N ALA A 174 17.56 -2.85 3.76
CA ALA A 174 16.51 -2.77 4.77
C ALA A 174 15.78 -1.42 4.70
N TRP A 175 14.53 -1.38 5.12
CA TRP A 175 13.82 -0.11 5.26
C TRP A 175 14.46 0.76 6.34
N SER A 176 14.45 2.08 6.12
CA SER A 176 14.78 3.05 7.16
C SER A 176 13.81 2.93 8.34
N ALA A 177 14.23 3.35 9.53
CA ALA A 177 13.32 3.48 10.66
C ALA A 177 12.10 4.34 10.26
N PRO A 178 10.85 3.84 10.41
CA PRO A 178 9.68 4.60 10.02
C PRO A 178 9.54 5.92 10.79
N GLN A 179 9.11 6.97 10.10
CA GLN A 179 8.87 8.29 10.68
C GLN A 179 7.46 8.76 10.34
N PRO A 180 6.74 9.42 11.26
CA PRO A 180 5.47 10.04 10.92
C PRO A 180 5.72 11.14 9.88
N ILE A 181 4.81 11.31 8.92
CA ILE A 181 4.94 12.40 7.95
C ILE A 181 4.76 13.73 8.68
N ALA A 182 5.84 14.51 8.79
CA ALA A 182 5.89 15.79 9.48
C ALA A 182 5.16 16.91 8.70
N ASN A 183 3.84 16.78 8.56
CA ASN A 183 2.97 17.78 7.94
C ASN A 183 1.58 17.76 8.61
N ALA A 184 1.24 18.87 9.27
CA ALA A 184 -0.02 19.02 10.01
C ALA A 184 -1.29 19.06 9.13
N ASN A 185 -1.17 18.98 7.81
CA ASN A 185 -2.32 18.77 6.92
C ASN A 185 -2.50 17.31 6.52
N ILE A 186 -1.50 16.47 6.76
CA ILE A 186 -1.53 15.02 6.53
C ILE A 186 -1.86 14.35 7.85
N ASN A 187 -0.94 14.43 8.81
CA ASN A 187 -1.15 13.91 10.16
C ASN A 187 -1.76 15.01 11.03
N THR A 188 -2.97 14.77 11.54
CA THR A 188 -3.70 15.74 12.36
C THR A 188 -3.98 15.17 13.75
N THR A 189 -4.93 15.75 14.49
CA THR A 189 -5.46 15.13 15.71
C THR A 189 -6.54 14.09 15.40
N ALA A 190 -6.92 13.93 14.13
CA ALA A 190 -7.84 12.92 13.66
C ALA A 190 -7.08 11.65 13.27
N SER A 191 -7.79 10.58 12.96
CA SER A 191 -7.20 9.31 12.53
C SER A 191 -6.99 9.30 11.02
N GLU A 192 -5.75 9.08 10.57
CA GLU A 192 -5.40 8.94 9.16
C GLU A 192 -4.99 7.51 8.79
N THR A 193 -5.63 6.95 7.76
CA THR A 193 -5.45 5.54 7.36
C THR A 193 -5.46 5.35 5.84
N ARG A 194 -5.11 4.15 5.37
CA ARG A 194 -5.18 3.74 3.95
C ARG A 194 -4.42 4.66 2.99
N ALA A 195 -3.25 5.10 3.43
CA ALA A 195 -2.32 5.87 2.62
C ALA A 195 -1.96 5.11 1.33
N SER A 196 -2.01 5.79 0.18
CA SER A 196 -1.67 5.22 -1.12
C SER A 196 -0.97 6.25 -2.01
N LEU A 197 0.19 5.86 -2.53
CA LEU A 197 0.99 6.69 -3.43
C LEU A 197 0.55 6.47 -4.88
N SER A 198 0.55 7.55 -5.66
CA SER A 198 0.55 7.41 -7.13
C SER A 198 1.83 6.72 -7.60
N ALA A 199 1.80 6.11 -8.79
CA ALA A 199 2.94 5.36 -9.33
C ALA A 199 4.23 6.21 -9.44
N ASP A 200 4.10 7.49 -9.75
CA ASP A 200 5.21 8.47 -9.81
C ASP A 200 5.57 9.07 -8.44
N GLY A 201 4.86 8.68 -7.38
CA GLY A 201 5.04 9.18 -6.03
C GLY A 201 4.70 10.66 -5.84
N THR A 202 4.05 11.33 -6.80
CA THR A 202 3.75 12.77 -6.68
C THR A 202 2.43 13.06 -5.97
N ARG A 203 1.61 12.04 -5.71
CA ARG A 203 0.35 12.16 -4.98
C ARG A 203 0.28 11.13 -3.86
N LEU A 204 -0.27 11.55 -2.74
CA LEU A 204 -0.65 10.67 -1.64
C LEU A 204 -2.15 10.85 -1.41
N TYR A 205 -2.88 9.73 -1.52
CA TYR A 205 -4.29 9.62 -1.17
C TYR A 205 -4.40 8.97 0.21
N PHE A 206 -5.30 9.43 1.06
CA PHE A 206 -5.49 8.84 2.38
C PHE A 206 -6.90 9.12 2.91
N GLY A 207 -7.39 8.25 3.78
CA GLY A 207 -8.63 8.47 4.53
C GLY A 207 -8.35 9.21 5.82
N ARG A 208 -9.28 10.07 6.25
CA ARG A 208 -9.28 10.68 7.59
C ARG A 208 -10.62 10.50 8.25
N LYS A 209 -10.61 10.16 9.54
CA LYS A 209 -11.79 10.08 10.42
C LYS A 209 -11.57 10.92 11.67
N LEU A 210 -12.51 11.81 11.98
CA LEU A 210 -12.47 12.66 13.17
C LEU A 210 -12.66 11.87 14.46
N ASP A 211 -13.49 10.82 14.43
CA ASP A 211 -13.73 9.90 15.54
C ASP A 211 -14.25 8.55 15.01
N GLY A 212 -14.55 7.61 15.92
CA GLY A 212 -15.01 6.26 15.55
C GLY A 212 -16.40 6.19 14.91
N ASN A 213 -17.19 7.28 14.95
CA ASN A 213 -18.50 7.38 14.32
C ASN A 213 -18.45 8.14 12.98
N ASP A 214 -17.35 8.84 12.70
CA ASP A 214 -17.15 9.53 11.43
C ASP A 214 -17.01 8.50 10.29
N PRO A 215 -17.85 8.55 9.23
CA PRO A 215 -17.65 7.72 8.04
C PRO A 215 -16.27 7.94 7.41
N GLY A 216 -15.72 9.14 7.57
CA GLY A 216 -14.43 9.58 7.05
C GLY A 216 -14.50 10.09 5.61
N ASP A 217 -13.49 10.86 5.24
CA ASP A 217 -13.30 11.45 3.91
C ASP A 217 -11.96 11.03 3.30
N VAL A 218 -11.88 11.05 1.98
CA VAL A 218 -10.62 10.83 1.24
C VAL A 218 -9.97 12.16 0.91
N PHE A 219 -8.72 12.29 1.29
CA PHE A 219 -7.87 13.45 1.04
C PHE A 219 -6.80 13.11 0.01
N VAL A 220 -6.33 14.14 -0.69
CA VAL A 220 -5.16 14.05 -1.56
C VAL A 220 -4.22 15.22 -1.29
N VAL A 221 -2.93 14.91 -1.23
CA VAL A 221 -1.85 15.89 -1.21
C VAL A 221 -0.88 15.60 -2.33
N THR A 222 -0.19 16.64 -2.78
CA THR A 222 0.77 16.53 -3.88
C THR A 222 2.16 16.92 -3.40
N ARG A 223 3.17 16.31 -4.02
CA ARG A 223 4.56 16.68 -3.83
C ARG A 223 5.32 16.75 -5.15
N ALA A 224 6.42 17.50 -5.14
CA ALA A 224 7.33 17.53 -6.28
C ALA A 224 7.88 16.12 -6.56
N LEU A 225 8.14 15.84 -7.84
CA LEU A 225 8.75 14.56 -8.24
C LEU A 225 10.08 14.38 -7.50
N ILE A 226 10.22 13.23 -6.82
CA ILE A 226 11.50 12.84 -6.26
C ILE A 226 12.36 12.43 -7.44
N ALA A 227 13.34 13.27 -7.76
CA ALA A 227 14.23 13.02 -8.86
C ALA A 227 14.99 11.70 -8.60
N ALA A 228 15.10 10.83 -9.61
CA ALA A 228 15.67 9.50 -9.44
C ALA A 228 17.10 9.58 -8.83
N PRO A 229 17.52 8.59 -8.03
CA PRO A 229 18.90 8.51 -7.56
C PRO A 229 19.87 8.67 -8.75
N GLY A 230 20.69 9.72 -8.73
CA GLY A 230 21.61 10.06 -9.84
C GLY A 230 21.22 11.28 -10.67
N SER A 231 20.05 11.88 -10.45
CA SER A 231 19.72 13.19 -11.02
C SER A 231 20.30 14.30 -10.15
N THR A 232 21.45 14.84 -10.56
CA THR A 232 22.07 15.99 -9.91
C THR A 232 21.20 17.23 -10.13
N GLN A 233 20.37 17.61 -9.16
CA GLN A 233 20.01 19.01 -9.00
C GLN A 233 21.05 19.65 -8.08
N SER A 234 21.99 20.37 -8.69
CA SER A 234 22.96 21.20 -7.99
C SER A 234 22.23 22.40 -7.38
N ALA A 235 21.96 22.35 -6.08
CA ALA A 235 21.73 23.54 -5.28
C ALA A 235 23.08 23.98 -4.67
N PRO A 236 23.49 25.25 -4.78
CA PRO A 236 24.73 25.71 -4.19
C PRO A 236 24.59 25.80 -2.66
N GLY A 237 25.42 25.06 -1.92
CA GLY A 237 25.76 25.40 -0.54
C GLY A 237 25.29 24.48 0.59
N LEU A 238 24.96 23.21 0.36
CA LEU A 238 24.79 22.23 1.45
C LEU A 238 25.60 20.97 1.15
N GLY A 239 26.13 20.36 2.21
CA GLY A 239 27.11 19.28 2.17
C GLY A 239 26.71 18.04 1.36
N THR A 240 27.61 17.07 1.34
CA THR A 240 27.61 15.86 0.48
C THR A 240 26.21 15.30 0.14
N PRO A 241 25.99 14.88 -1.13
CA PRO A 241 24.66 14.63 -1.71
C PRO A 241 23.80 13.57 -0.99
N MET A 242 24.40 12.70 -0.19
CA MET A 242 23.70 11.63 0.52
C MET A 242 22.96 12.10 1.79
N GLN A 243 23.40 13.21 2.42
CA GLN A 243 22.73 13.78 3.60
C GLN A 243 21.55 14.69 3.23
N VAL A 244 21.54 15.25 2.01
CA VAL A 244 20.50 16.18 1.55
C VAL A 244 19.20 15.45 1.16
N LEU A 245 19.28 14.23 0.63
CA LEU A 245 18.10 13.46 0.21
C LEU A 245 17.28 12.95 1.40
N LEU A 246 17.94 12.52 2.48
CA LEU A 246 17.26 12.06 3.70
C LEU A 246 16.61 13.24 4.45
N ALA A 247 17.26 14.42 4.45
CA ALA A 247 16.72 15.62 5.08
C ALA A 247 15.52 16.22 4.34
N ALA A 248 15.47 16.13 3.01
CA ALA A 248 14.38 16.68 2.19
C ALA A 248 13.09 15.83 2.25
N LEU A 249 13.19 14.54 2.56
CA LEU A 249 12.05 13.64 2.78
C LEU A 249 11.50 13.74 4.21
N LEU A 250 12.36 14.01 5.19
CA LEU A 250 11.99 14.13 6.61
C LEU A 250 11.51 15.54 7.00
N ALA A 251 12.00 16.59 6.34
CA ALA A 251 11.45 17.93 6.50
C ALA A 251 10.22 18.07 5.58
N GLY A 252 9.05 18.39 6.13
CA GLY A 252 7.75 18.53 5.44
C GLY A 252 7.66 19.55 4.29
N ALA A 253 8.76 19.91 3.63
CA ALA A 253 8.88 20.87 2.53
C ALA A 253 8.35 20.36 1.19
N VAL A 254 8.00 19.07 1.04
CA VAL A 254 7.57 18.54 -0.26
C VAL A 254 6.05 18.46 -0.41
N TRP A 255 5.26 18.48 0.67
CA TRP A 255 3.80 18.30 0.59
C TRP A 255 3.08 19.65 0.52
N LEU A 256 2.76 20.10 -0.71
CA LEU A 256 1.93 21.28 -0.94
C LEU A 256 0.45 20.84 -0.98
N VAL A 257 -0.36 21.36 -0.06
CA VAL A 257 -1.79 21.07 -0.01
C VAL A 257 -2.54 22.02 -0.94
N ARG A 258 -3.22 21.47 -1.95
CA ARG A 258 -4.32 22.16 -2.62
C ARG A 258 -5.63 21.57 -2.09
N ARG A 259 -6.36 22.34 -1.28
CA ARG A 259 -7.79 22.05 -1.06
C ARG A 259 -8.49 22.32 -2.39
N ASN A 260 -9.02 21.27 -3.02
CA ASN A 260 -10.20 21.25 -3.91
C ASN A 260 -10.16 19.98 -4.77
N VAL A 261 -10.82 18.91 -4.32
CA VAL A 261 -11.90 18.24 -5.04
C VAL A 261 -12.74 17.52 -3.98
N ALA A 262 -13.92 18.05 -3.66
CA ALA A 262 -14.96 17.22 -3.07
C ALA A 262 -15.41 16.24 -4.17
N ALA A 263 -14.91 15.01 -4.14
CA ALA A 263 -15.45 13.96 -5.00
C ALA A 263 -16.74 13.45 -4.35
N ARG A 264 -17.83 14.21 -4.49
CA ARG A 264 -19.16 13.73 -4.17
C ARG A 264 -19.52 12.71 -5.25
N ILE A 265 -19.45 11.41 -4.93
CA ILE A 265 -20.07 10.39 -5.75
C ILE A 265 -21.58 10.63 -5.64
N ILE A 266 -22.15 11.31 -6.64
CA ILE A 266 -23.60 11.40 -6.79
C ILE A 266 -24.04 10.04 -7.34
N GLY A 267 -24.56 9.19 -6.47
CA GLY A 267 -25.34 8.04 -6.91
C GLY A 267 -26.62 8.55 -7.59
N HIS A 268 -26.81 8.22 -8.85
CA HIS A 268 -28.13 8.32 -9.46
C HIS A 268 -28.92 7.06 -9.11
N ALA A 269 -30.08 7.28 -8.48
CA ALA A 269 -31.17 6.33 -8.41
C ALA A 269 -31.91 6.27 -9.76
#